data_AF-A0A9P4U5B1-F1
#
_entry.id   AF-A0A9P4U5B1-F1
#
_cell.length_a   1.000
_cell.length_b   1.000
_cell.length_c   1.000
_cell.angle_alpha   90.00
_cell.angle_beta   90.00
_cell.angle_gamma   90.00
#
_symmetry.space_group_name_H-M   'P 1'
#
loop_
_entity.id
_entity.type
_entity.pdbx_description
1 polymer ?
#
loop_
_entity_poly.entity_id
_entity_poly.type
_entity_poly.pdbx_seq_one_letter_code
_entity_poly.pdbx_strand_id
1 'polypeptide(L)' 'MAAPGTCTHSWKIMKSETNMITWTCNSCHSGPHPFIYGCDKCEARHCRPC' A
#
# COMPACT_ATOMS: atom_id res chain seq x y z
N MET A 1 -11.06 -12.41 2.11
CA MET A 1 -9.66 -12.32 2.57
C MET A 1 -9.70 -11.97 4.05
N ALA A 2 -9.12 -12.78 4.91
CA ALA A 2 -9.15 -12.54 6.36
C ALA A 2 -8.43 -11.22 6.65
N ALA A 3 -9.16 -10.18 7.05
CA ALA A 3 -8.54 -9.06 7.75
C ALA A 3 -7.91 -9.66 9.01
N PRO A 4 -6.58 -9.62 9.19
CA PRO A 4 -6.00 -10.06 10.44
C PRO A 4 -6.60 -9.18 11.54
N GLY A 5 -7.31 -9.83 12.46
CA GLY A 5 -8.07 -9.17 13.51
C GLY A 5 -7.24 -8.08 14.18
N THR A 6 -7.82 -6.89 14.28
CA THR A 6 -7.39 -5.80 15.17
C THR A 6 -6.05 -5.12 14.88
N CYS A 7 -5.50 -5.19 13.66
CA CYS A 7 -4.46 -4.22 13.32
C CYS A 7 -5.12 -2.85 13.09
N THR A 8 -4.85 -1.89 13.98
CA THR A 8 -5.16 -0.48 13.76
C THR A 8 -4.31 -0.02 12.58
N HIS A 9 -4.83 -0.20 11.36
CA HIS A 9 -4.09 0.09 10.15
C HIS A 9 -3.78 1.58 10.09
N SER A 10 -2.54 1.93 10.43
CA SER A 10 -2.00 3.27 10.22
C SER A 10 -1.52 3.38 8.79
N TRP A 11 -2.41 3.81 7.91
CA TRP A 11 -2.09 4.02 6.50
C TRP A 11 -1.23 5.26 6.32
N LYS A 12 -0.05 5.07 5.73
CA LYS A 12 0.83 6.16 5.29
C LYS A 12 1.05 6.06 3.79
N ILE A 13 1.09 7.23 3.15
CA ILE A 13 1.40 7.31 1.73
C ILE A 13 2.91 7.14 1.57
N MET A 14 3.30 6.04 0.93
CA MET A 14 4.66 5.83 0.44
C MET A 14 4.71 6.32 -1.00
N LYS A 15 5.26 7.51 -1.19
CA LYS A 15 5.60 8.08 -2.48
C LYS A 15 7.12 8.23 -2.55
N SER A 16 7.69 8.03 -3.72
CA SER A 16 9.12 8.28 -3.92
C SER A 16 9.30 9.55 -4.71
N GLU A 17 10.04 10.48 -4.12
CA GLU A 17 10.32 11.79 -4.72
C GLU A 17 11.16 11.65 -6.00
N THR A 18 11.97 10.60 -6.05
CA THR A 18 12.67 10.15 -7.25
C THR A 18 11.78 9.13 -7.98
N ASN A 19 11.32 9.46 -9.19
CA ASN A 19 10.40 8.70 -10.05
C ASN A 19 10.80 7.23 -10.39
N MET A 20 11.79 6.64 -9.72
CA MET A 20 12.27 5.27 -9.97
C MET A 20 11.54 4.19 -9.16
N ILE A 21 10.88 4.55 -8.07
CA ILE A 21 10.20 3.55 -7.23
C ILE A 21 8.73 3.52 -7.63
N THR A 22 8.32 2.37 -8.13
CA THR A 22 6.92 2.09 -8.44
C THR A 22 6.41 0.94 -7.58
N TRP A 23 5.15 1.03 -7.19
CA TRP A 23 4.53 0.12 -6.26
C TRP A 23 3.37 -0.62 -6.91
N THR A 24 3.28 -1.91 -6.61
CA THR A 24 2.16 -2.76 -7.04
C THR A 24 1.25 -3.02 -5.87
N CYS A 25 -0.05 -2.88 -6.08
CA CYS A 25 -1.05 -3.12 -5.05
C CYS A 25 -1.21 -4.60 -4.74
N ASN A 26 -1.27 -4.96 -3.45
CA ASN A 26 -1.45 -6.36 -3.04
C ASN A 26 -2.91 -6.86 -3.16
N SER A 27 -3.91 -5.96 -3.23
CA SER A 27 -5.31 -6.38 -3.41
C SER A 27 -5.68 -6.61 -4.87
N CYS A 28 -5.41 -5.62 -5.72
CA CYS A 28 -5.86 -5.64 -7.10
C CYS A 28 -4.75 -6.01 -8.09
N HIS A 29 -3.51 -6.19 -7.61
CA HIS A 29 -2.33 -6.42 -8.45
C HIS A 29 -2.12 -5.35 -9.53
N SER A 30 -2.76 -4.18 -9.36
CA SER A 30 -2.60 -3.03 -10.23
C SER A 30 -1.25 -2.39 -9.94
N GLY A 31 -0.47 -2.17 -10.98
CA GLY A 31 0.83 -1.49 -10.93
C GLY A 31 1.33 -1.19 -12.34
N PRO A 32 2.37 -0.34 -12.49
CA PRO A 32 3.14 0.35 -11.45
C PRO A 32 2.52 1.70 -11.02
N HIS A 33 2.23 1.88 -9.73
CA HIS A 33 1.78 3.17 -9.18
C HIS A 33 2.97 3.98 -8.63
N PRO A 34 3.01 5.32 -8.82
CA PRO A 34 4.07 6.17 -8.27
C PRO A 34 3.95 6.38 -6.75
N PHE A 35 2.81 6.02 -6.16
CA PHE A 35 2.58 6.04 -4.72
C PHE A 35 1.65 4.88 -4.31
N ILE A 36 1.82 4.38 -3.08
CA ILE A 36 0.98 3.34 -2.50
C ILE A 36 0.71 3.64 -1.02
N TYR A 37 -0.40 3.14 -0.49
CA TYR A 37 -0.72 3.25 0.92
C TYR A 37 -0.15 2.02 1.62
N GLY A 38 0.93 2.22 2.38
CA GLY A 38 1.51 1.21 3.24
C GLY A 38 0.94 1.33 4.64
N CYS A 39 0.58 0.22 5.26
CA CYS A 39 0.37 0.22 6.69
C CYS A 39 1.73 0.31 7.41
N ASP A 40 1.85 1.17 8.42
CA ASP A 40 3.08 1.28 9.23
C ASP A 40 3.22 0.09 10.21
N LYS A 41 2.09 -0.50 10.57
CA LYS A 41 1.98 -1.62 11.52
C LYS A 41 1.93 -2.98 10.85
N CYS A 42 1.67 -3.03 9.55
CA CYS A 42 1.55 -4.27 8.78
C CYS A 42 2.23 -4.08 7.44
N GLU A 43 2.82 -5.12 6.86
CA GLU A 43 3.43 -5.04 5.52
C GLU A 43 2.39 -4.96 4.38
N ALA A 44 1.13 -4.68 4.71
CA ALA A 44 0.04 -4.51 3.77
C ALA A 44 0.22 -3.23 2.94
N ARG A 45 0.12 -3.37 1.62
CA ARG A 45 0.26 -2.26 0.66
C ARG A 45 -0.92 -2.24 -0.29
N HIS A 46 -1.68 -1.15 -0.26
CA HIS A 46 -2.91 -1.00 -1.03
C HIS A 46 -2.93 0.27 -1.88
N CYS A 47 -3.61 0.18 -3.00
CA CYS A 47 -3.89 1.32 -3.86
C CYS A 47 -4.97 2.22 -3.22
N ARG A 48 -5.01 3.51 -3.55
CA ARG A 48 -6.08 4.41 -3.06
C ARG A 48 -7.50 3.89 -3.36
N PRO A 49 -7.78 3.27 -4.51
CA PRO A 49 -9.13 2.77 -4.80
C PRO A 49 -9.46 1.35 -4.29
N CYS A 50 -8.66 0.74 -3.40
CA CYS A 50 -8.75 -0.69 -3.06
C CYS A 50 -9.53 -1.06 -1.76
#